data_AF-A0A8T8WSU0-F1
#
_entry.id   AF-A0A8T8WSU0-F1
#
_cell.length_a   1.000
_cell.length_b   1.000
_cell.length_c   1.000
_cell.angle_alpha   90.00
_cell.angle_beta   90.00
_cell.angle_gamma   90.00
#
_symmetry.space_group_name_H-M   'P 1'
#
loop_
_entity.id
_entity.type
_entity.pdbx_description
1 polymer ?
#
loop_
_entity_poly.entity_id
_entity_poly.type
_entity_poly.pdbx_seq_one_letter_code
_entity_poly.pdbx_strand_id
1 'polypeptide(L)'
;MRNLELLGLSALAAASASATTTSGKFTALCFNVAGLPEILNSNDVNGTKTENAEELGKYFAEYGYDIIQMQEDFNYHAYIYEYDDHPYRTATSGGAAIGSGLNTISNYDWVDFTRVKWDTCSDASESDCLTPKGFTFMRWNPSEGVYIDFYNLHADAGTEDGDETARNANLQQVADYIDTWSTGNAVVIMGDTNSRYTRSADTGIRVFKSQNNLTDVWVELEMGGVYPTAGADSLMCDNPSTNETCETVDKVLYRGSGVVTLAADSFRYDGEEFLNTNPEYLGDVLSDHNPVLVDFSWTLSSSLRQSEFSGGPHGDWFNDLPSLPASPVASVLTFRGADRLDAVALELTDGTTFSHGGTGGTAVSLTLGAGEHWTQAELCTGLYNSHTRNFYLKATTSAGNVLEAGTATSNCTTFTADDGYAIVGYMGQDGDEIDQLAFIYAAY
;
A
#
# COMPACT_ATOMS: atom_id res chain seq x y z
N MET A 1 -11.92 -55.14 -31.94
CA MET A 1 -11.15 -54.47 -30.87
C MET A 1 -10.22 -53.48 -31.56
N ARG A 2 -10.57 -52.19 -31.53
CA ARG A 2 -9.82 -51.11 -32.19
C ARG A 2 -8.77 -50.60 -31.20
N ASN A 3 -7.51 -50.55 -31.64
CA ASN A 3 -6.42 -49.88 -30.94
C ASN A 3 -6.66 -48.37 -30.98
N LEU A 4 -6.54 -47.70 -29.84
CA LEU A 4 -6.55 -46.25 -29.73
C LEU A 4 -5.13 -45.84 -29.30
N GLU A 5 -4.36 -45.32 -30.24
CA GLU A 5 -3.08 -44.66 -29.97
C GLU A 5 -3.35 -43.27 -29.40
N LEU A 6 -2.82 -43.00 -28.21
CA LEU A 6 -2.88 -41.69 -27.56
C LEU A 6 -1.60 -40.92 -27.93
N LEU A 7 -1.69 -40.06 -28.93
CA LEU A 7 -0.64 -39.08 -29.25
C LEU A 7 -0.69 -37.96 -28.21
N GLY A 8 0.30 -37.93 -27.32
CA GLY A 8 0.54 -36.80 -26.41
C GLY A 8 1.10 -35.61 -27.20
N LEU A 9 0.30 -34.56 -27.33
CA LEU A 9 0.75 -33.27 -27.85
C LEU A 9 1.38 -32.49 -26.69
N SER A 10 2.70 -32.50 -26.60
CA SER A 10 3.47 -31.59 -25.75
C SER A 10 3.41 -30.19 -26.36
N ALA A 11 2.53 -29.33 -25.83
CA ALA A 11 2.53 -27.91 -26.14
C ALA A 11 3.70 -27.24 -25.39
N LEU A 12 4.78 -26.91 -26.11
CA LEU A 12 5.70 -25.88 -25.64
C LEU A 12 4.96 -24.54 -25.70
N ALA A 13 4.56 -24.03 -24.55
CA ALA A 13 4.24 -22.61 -24.43
C ALA A 13 5.56 -21.84 -24.57
N ALA A 14 5.77 -21.21 -25.72
CA ALA A 14 6.79 -20.19 -25.83
C ALA A 14 6.39 -19.07 -24.87
N ALA A 15 7.21 -18.82 -23.85
CA ALA A 15 7.10 -17.61 -23.04
C ALA A 15 7.31 -16.42 -23.97
N SER A 16 6.21 -15.78 -24.37
CA SER A 16 6.25 -14.47 -24.96
C SER A 16 6.93 -13.56 -23.93
N ALA A 17 8.07 -12.98 -24.26
CA ALA A 17 8.61 -11.88 -23.48
C ALA A 17 7.59 -10.74 -23.57
N SER A 18 6.68 -10.67 -22.59
CA SER A 18 5.84 -9.50 -22.40
C SER A 18 6.78 -8.34 -22.11
N ALA A 19 6.69 -7.27 -22.90
CA ALA A 19 7.44 -6.06 -22.60
C ALA A 19 7.02 -5.57 -21.21
N THR A 20 7.99 -5.40 -20.30
CA THR A 20 7.74 -4.88 -18.95
C THR A 20 7.05 -3.53 -19.05
N THR A 21 5.87 -3.40 -18.44
CA THR A 21 5.14 -2.13 -18.39
C THR A 21 5.93 -1.15 -17.53
N THR A 22 6.48 -0.10 -18.14
CA THR A 22 7.32 0.89 -17.43
C THR A 22 6.56 2.12 -16.97
N SER A 23 5.30 2.27 -17.35
CA SER A 23 4.42 3.35 -16.92
C SER A 23 2.96 2.91 -16.98
N GLY A 24 2.12 3.47 -16.13
CA GLY A 24 0.70 3.19 -16.10
C GLY A 24 -0.10 4.30 -15.44
N LYS A 25 -1.40 4.06 -15.31
CA LYS A 25 -2.35 4.91 -14.60
C LYS A 25 -3.22 4.05 -13.70
N PHE A 26 -3.76 4.64 -12.66
CA PHE A 26 -4.81 4.04 -11.86
C PHE A 26 -5.71 5.10 -11.23
N THR A 27 -6.91 4.69 -10.86
CA THR A 27 -7.90 5.50 -10.14
C THR A 27 -7.92 5.12 -8.67
N ALA A 28 -8.01 6.10 -7.78
CA ALA A 28 -8.08 5.90 -6.34
C ALA A 28 -9.25 6.67 -5.73
N LEU A 29 -10.16 5.96 -5.05
CA LEU A 29 -11.36 6.54 -4.42
C LEU A 29 -11.28 6.42 -2.89
N CYS A 30 -11.29 7.56 -2.20
CA CYS A 30 -11.43 7.63 -0.74
C CYS A 30 -12.89 7.90 -0.40
N PHE A 31 -13.52 7.04 0.40
CA PHE A 31 -14.94 7.21 0.71
C PHE A 31 -15.33 6.70 2.11
N ASN A 32 -15.73 7.61 3.00
CA ASN A 32 -16.48 7.23 4.18
C ASN A 32 -17.91 6.81 3.74
N VAL A 33 -18.26 5.53 3.97
CA VAL A 33 -19.51 4.92 3.49
C VAL A 33 -20.64 4.95 4.52
N ALA A 34 -20.46 5.67 5.64
CA ALA A 34 -21.48 5.91 6.66
C ALA A 34 -22.14 4.62 7.20
N GLY A 35 -21.37 3.55 7.40
CA GLY A 35 -21.86 2.21 7.72
C GLY A 35 -22.04 1.90 9.21
N LEU A 36 -22.11 2.91 10.08
CA LEU A 36 -22.51 2.74 11.49
C LEU A 36 -23.96 2.23 11.61
N PRO A 37 -24.29 1.42 12.63
CA PRO A 37 -25.67 0.99 12.88
C PRO A 37 -26.64 2.18 12.96
N GLU A 38 -27.75 2.12 12.23
CA GLU A 38 -28.74 3.20 12.16
C GLU A 38 -29.28 3.65 13.53
N ILE A 39 -29.36 2.72 14.50
CA ILE A 39 -29.75 3.04 15.89
C ILE A 39 -28.73 3.90 16.64
N LEU A 40 -27.47 3.88 16.21
CA LEU A 40 -26.38 4.66 16.78
C LEU A 40 -26.22 5.98 16.04
N ASN A 41 -26.25 5.95 14.70
CA ASN A 41 -26.13 7.14 13.87
C ASN A 41 -26.83 6.93 12.51
N SER A 42 -27.75 7.82 12.15
CA SER A 42 -28.35 7.86 10.81
C SER A 42 -27.48 8.61 9.79
N ASN A 43 -26.52 9.41 10.27
CA ASN A 43 -25.74 10.39 9.51
C ASN A 43 -26.60 11.46 8.81
N ASP A 44 -27.88 11.58 9.19
CA ASP A 44 -28.89 12.41 8.51
C ASP A 44 -28.98 12.17 6.98
N VAL A 45 -28.66 10.95 6.54
CA VAL A 45 -28.76 10.50 5.15
C VAL A 45 -30.10 9.80 4.93
N ASN A 46 -30.80 10.15 3.84
CA ASN A 46 -32.08 9.54 3.47
C ASN A 46 -31.90 8.10 2.94
N GLY A 47 -33.00 7.33 2.96
CA GLY A 47 -32.97 5.89 2.67
C GLY A 47 -32.52 5.05 3.87
N THR A 48 -32.57 3.72 3.73
CA THR A 48 -32.03 2.84 4.76
C THR A 48 -30.53 2.62 4.55
N LYS A 49 -29.78 2.46 5.63
CA LYS A 49 -28.34 2.14 5.58
C LYS A 49 -28.03 0.90 4.73
N THR A 50 -28.92 -0.10 4.75
CA THR A 50 -28.81 -1.29 3.90
C THR A 50 -28.93 -0.94 2.43
N GLU A 51 -30.00 -0.26 2.01
CA GLU A 51 -30.22 0.08 0.60
C GLU A 51 -29.10 0.97 0.06
N ASN A 52 -28.63 1.94 0.86
CA ASN A 52 -27.53 2.81 0.46
C ASN A 52 -26.22 2.01 0.29
N ALA A 53 -25.93 1.07 1.18
CA ALA A 53 -24.75 0.20 1.07
C ALA A 53 -24.83 -0.74 -0.15
N GLU A 54 -26.01 -1.30 -0.46
CA GLU A 54 -26.20 -2.11 -1.67
C GLU A 54 -26.00 -1.28 -2.94
N GLU A 55 -26.45 -0.02 -2.94
CA GLU A 55 -26.30 0.90 -4.07
C GLU A 55 -24.85 1.34 -4.25
N LEU A 56 -24.13 1.67 -3.17
CA LEU A 56 -22.69 1.91 -3.20
C LEU A 56 -21.93 0.72 -3.80
N GLY A 57 -22.24 -0.52 -3.40
CA GLY A 57 -21.63 -1.72 -3.97
C GLY A 57 -21.86 -1.85 -5.48
N LYS A 58 -23.06 -1.50 -5.97
CA LYS A 58 -23.36 -1.48 -7.42
C LYS A 58 -22.55 -0.40 -8.14
N TYR A 59 -22.44 0.79 -7.57
CA TYR A 59 -21.64 1.87 -8.15
C TYR A 59 -20.14 1.53 -8.17
N PHE A 60 -19.61 0.89 -7.13
CA PHE A 60 -18.22 0.43 -7.12
C PHE A 60 -17.96 -0.57 -8.25
N ALA A 61 -18.84 -1.55 -8.48
CA ALA A 61 -18.74 -2.46 -9.62
C ALA A 61 -18.93 -1.75 -10.98
N GLU A 62 -19.86 -0.81 -11.08
CA GLU A 62 -20.15 -0.08 -12.31
C GLU A 62 -18.98 0.80 -12.77
N TYR A 63 -18.39 1.57 -11.84
CA TYR A 63 -17.30 2.49 -12.13
C TYR A 63 -15.92 1.82 -12.13
N GLY A 64 -15.76 0.73 -11.38
CA GLY A 64 -14.58 -0.14 -11.42
C GLY A 64 -13.27 0.56 -11.08
N TYR A 65 -13.29 1.50 -10.12
CA TYR A 65 -12.09 2.24 -9.70
C TYR A 65 -11.00 1.31 -9.14
N ASP A 66 -9.74 1.51 -9.53
CA ASP A 66 -8.68 0.52 -9.32
C ASP A 66 -8.37 0.20 -7.86
N ILE A 67 -8.52 1.18 -6.97
CA ILE A 67 -8.44 0.99 -5.52
C ILE A 67 -9.43 1.91 -4.81
N ILE A 68 -10.25 1.34 -3.95
CA ILE A 68 -11.22 2.08 -3.13
C ILE A 68 -10.92 1.80 -1.65
N GLN A 69 -10.65 2.86 -0.88
CA GLN A 69 -10.48 2.75 0.56
C GLN A 69 -11.68 3.34 1.29
N MET A 70 -12.38 2.47 2.02
CA MET A 70 -13.61 2.81 2.71
C MET A 70 -13.37 3.07 4.19
N GLN A 71 -14.01 4.11 4.72
CA GLN A 71 -14.13 4.39 6.14
C GLN A 71 -15.58 4.16 6.60
N GLU A 72 -15.78 3.90 7.89
CA GLU A 72 -17.06 3.49 8.47
C GLU A 72 -17.72 2.27 7.84
N ASP A 73 -16.96 1.42 7.15
CA ASP A 73 -17.47 0.17 6.60
C ASP A 73 -17.61 -0.90 7.69
N PHE A 74 -18.61 -0.73 8.57
CA PHE A 74 -18.86 -1.57 9.74
C PHE A 74 -19.97 -2.60 9.48
N ASN A 75 -21.22 -2.25 9.77
CA ASN A 75 -22.32 -3.21 9.93
C ASN A 75 -22.99 -3.58 8.61
N TYR A 76 -22.79 -2.76 7.57
CA TYR A 76 -23.41 -2.93 6.25
C TYR A 76 -22.42 -3.44 5.18
N HIS A 77 -21.19 -3.76 5.58
CA HIS A 77 -20.12 -4.30 4.72
C HIS A 77 -20.56 -5.42 3.78
N ALA A 78 -21.33 -6.38 4.30
CA ALA A 78 -21.79 -7.52 3.50
C ALA A 78 -22.66 -7.10 2.31
N TYR A 79 -23.41 -6.00 2.44
CA TYR A 79 -24.27 -5.47 1.36
C TYR A 79 -23.46 -4.78 0.28
N ILE A 80 -22.39 -4.05 0.64
CA ILE A 80 -21.43 -3.53 -0.36
C ILE A 80 -20.82 -4.72 -1.12
N TYR A 81 -20.30 -5.72 -0.40
CA TYR A 81 -19.58 -6.85 -1.00
C TYR A 81 -20.47 -7.80 -1.80
N GLU A 82 -21.78 -7.83 -1.53
CA GLU A 82 -22.74 -8.61 -2.31
C GLU A 82 -22.86 -8.09 -3.75
N TYR A 83 -22.74 -6.77 -3.95
CA TYR A 83 -22.93 -6.13 -5.25
C TYR A 83 -21.64 -5.67 -5.93
N ASP A 84 -20.57 -5.47 -5.16
CA ASP A 84 -19.24 -5.20 -5.70
C ASP A 84 -18.63 -6.43 -6.39
N ASP A 85 -17.82 -6.24 -7.43
CA ASP A 85 -17.15 -7.31 -8.19
C ASP A 85 -15.61 -7.20 -8.26
N HIS A 86 -14.98 -6.29 -7.50
CA HIS A 86 -13.52 -6.19 -7.45
C HIS A 86 -12.88 -7.52 -7.00
N PRO A 87 -11.79 -7.98 -7.66
CA PRO A 87 -11.19 -9.29 -7.42
C PRO A 87 -10.45 -9.39 -6.07
N TYR A 88 -9.91 -8.29 -5.56
CA TYR A 88 -9.16 -8.28 -4.30
C TYR A 88 -9.88 -7.44 -3.26
N ARG A 89 -10.15 -8.05 -2.09
CA ARG A 89 -10.92 -7.41 -1.01
C ARG A 89 -10.36 -7.76 0.35
N THR A 90 -10.23 -6.79 1.23
CA THR A 90 -9.83 -7.05 2.62
C THR A 90 -10.98 -7.74 3.36
N ALA A 91 -10.68 -8.76 4.16
CA ALA A 91 -11.69 -9.29 5.09
C ALA A 91 -12.06 -8.23 6.14
N THR A 92 -13.35 -8.09 6.46
CA THR A 92 -13.81 -7.19 7.54
C THR A 92 -13.21 -7.55 8.90
N SER A 93 -12.93 -6.53 9.71
CA SER A 93 -12.55 -6.67 11.12
C SER A 93 -13.74 -6.79 12.08
N GLY A 94 -14.98 -6.73 11.56
CA GLY A 94 -16.22 -6.81 12.33
C GLY A 94 -17.05 -5.53 12.28
N GLY A 95 -18.24 -5.57 12.88
CA GLY A 95 -19.11 -4.39 13.01
C GLY A 95 -18.60 -3.40 14.06
N ALA A 96 -19.33 -2.30 14.23
CA ALA A 96 -19.03 -1.28 15.23
C ALA A 96 -18.85 -1.89 16.63
N ALA A 97 -17.94 -1.32 17.41
CA ALA A 97 -17.41 -1.81 18.70
C ALA A 97 -16.38 -2.96 18.62
N ILE A 98 -16.26 -3.65 17.49
CA ILE A 98 -15.32 -4.79 17.32
C ILE A 98 -14.34 -4.53 16.18
N GLY A 99 -14.82 -4.02 15.05
CA GLY A 99 -14.03 -3.73 13.87
C GLY A 99 -13.57 -2.27 13.81
N SER A 100 -12.61 -2.02 12.92
CA SER A 100 -12.07 -0.69 12.65
C SER A 100 -12.92 0.13 11.69
N GLY A 101 -13.82 -0.52 10.92
CA GLY A 101 -14.59 0.13 9.85
C GLY A 101 -13.74 0.53 8.65
N LEU A 102 -12.56 -0.09 8.51
CA LEU A 102 -11.61 0.21 7.44
C LEU A 102 -11.40 -1.03 6.57
N ASN A 103 -11.82 -0.91 5.32
CA ASN A 103 -11.71 -1.96 4.31
C ASN A 103 -11.28 -1.36 2.97
N THR A 104 -10.69 -2.22 2.15
CA THR A 104 -10.22 -1.87 0.80
C THR A 104 -10.74 -2.90 -0.18
N ILE A 105 -11.14 -2.42 -1.35
CA ILE A 105 -11.40 -3.23 -2.54
C ILE A 105 -10.51 -2.74 -3.69
N SER A 106 -10.05 -3.64 -4.55
CA SER A 106 -9.11 -3.29 -5.62
C SER A 106 -9.15 -4.27 -6.80
N ASN A 107 -8.81 -3.74 -7.99
CA ASN A 107 -8.55 -4.49 -9.21
C ASN A 107 -7.21 -5.23 -9.20
N TYR A 108 -6.29 -4.86 -8.31
CA TYR A 108 -4.94 -5.42 -8.25
C TYR A 108 -4.63 -5.93 -6.84
N ASP A 109 -3.69 -6.88 -6.78
CA ASP A 109 -3.32 -7.53 -5.53
C ASP A 109 -2.44 -6.62 -4.67
N TRP A 110 -2.23 -7.04 -3.42
CA TRP A 110 -1.26 -6.44 -2.52
C TRP A 110 -0.48 -7.51 -1.79
N VAL A 111 0.73 -7.13 -1.37
CA VAL A 111 1.46 -7.87 -0.34
C VAL A 111 1.38 -7.08 0.95
N ASP A 112 1.44 -7.80 2.06
CA ASP A 112 1.40 -7.25 3.41
C ASP A 112 0.07 -6.56 3.72
N PHE A 113 -0.51 -6.85 4.87
CA PHE A 113 -1.72 -6.17 5.31
C PHE A 113 -1.76 -6.11 6.83
N THR A 114 -1.90 -4.91 7.38
CA THR A 114 -1.98 -4.68 8.82
C THR A 114 -3.11 -3.73 9.15
N ARG A 115 -3.74 -3.94 10.31
CA ARG A 115 -4.65 -3.00 10.95
C ARG A 115 -4.03 -2.52 12.25
N VAL A 116 -3.86 -1.22 12.40
CA VAL A 116 -3.26 -0.58 13.57
C VAL A 116 -4.32 0.24 14.27
N LYS A 117 -4.60 -0.10 15.52
CA LYS A 117 -5.52 0.67 16.37
C LYS A 117 -4.83 1.97 16.81
N TRP A 118 -5.61 3.04 16.95
CA TRP A 118 -5.13 4.27 17.57
C TRP A 118 -4.66 4.06 19.01
N ASP A 119 -3.50 4.63 19.35
CA ASP A 119 -2.98 4.65 20.71
C ASP A 119 -3.71 5.68 21.59
N THR A 120 -4.25 6.73 20.97
CA THR A 120 -5.01 7.81 21.61
C THR A 120 -6.36 7.97 20.90
N CYS A 121 -7.44 8.08 21.65
CA CYS A 121 -8.79 8.35 21.18
C CYS A 121 -9.50 9.28 22.17
N SER A 122 -10.58 9.93 21.74
CA SER A 122 -11.46 10.76 22.55
C SER A 122 -12.89 10.20 22.59
N ASP A 123 -13.60 10.49 23.68
CA ASP A 123 -15.07 10.38 23.73
C ASP A 123 -15.67 11.74 24.17
N ALA A 124 -15.01 12.87 23.85
CA ALA A 124 -15.37 14.18 24.40
C ALA A 124 -16.66 14.71 23.78
N SER A 125 -16.76 14.71 22.45
CA SER A 125 -18.01 14.99 21.74
C SER A 125 -18.54 13.83 20.91
N GLU A 126 -17.66 12.93 20.47
CA GLU A 126 -18.01 11.71 19.75
C GLU A 126 -17.69 10.46 20.59
N SER A 127 -17.83 9.25 20.04
CA SER A 127 -17.62 7.98 20.77
C SER A 127 -16.51 7.13 20.16
N ASP A 128 -15.41 7.76 19.76
CA ASP A 128 -14.31 7.16 18.99
C ASP A 128 -13.56 6.06 19.75
N CYS A 129 -13.53 6.11 21.09
CA CYS A 129 -12.89 5.05 21.88
C CYS A 129 -13.73 3.77 21.99
N LEU A 130 -15.02 3.81 21.62
CA LEU A 130 -15.93 2.66 21.74
C LEU A 130 -15.73 1.62 20.64
N THR A 131 -14.97 1.92 19.59
CA THR A 131 -14.62 1.00 18.51
C THR A 131 -13.12 1.08 18.22
N PRO A 132 -12.45 0.02 17.73
CA PRO A 132 -11.02 0.08 17.43
C PRO A 132 -10.75 0.84 16.12
N LYS A 133 -11.06 2.14 16.07
CA LYS A 133 -10.61 3.05 15.01
C LYS A 133 -9.08 3.04 14.92
N GLY A 134 -8.58 3.39 13.74
CA GLY A 134 -7.18 3.19 13.41
C GLY A 134 -6.84 3.56 11.98
N PHE A 135 -5.81 2.89 11.48
CA PHE A 135 -5.49 2.84 10.06
C PHE A 135 -5.21 1.41 9.61
N THR A 136 -5.29 1.18 8.30
CA THR A 136 -4.74 -0.01 7.66
C THR A 136 -3.54 0.36 6.81
N PHE A 137 -2.66 -0.62 6.62
CA PHE A 137 -1.50 -0.53 5.75
C PHE A 137 -1.50 -1.73 4.81
N MET A 138 -1.20 -1.49 3.54
CA MET A 138 -0.89 -2.53 2.55
C MET A 138 0.14 -2.05 1.53
N ARG A 139 0.85 -2.99 0.89
CA ARG A 139 1.74 -2.68 -0.23
C ARG A 139 1.11 -3.16 -1.53
N TRP A 140 0.44 -2.22 -2.20
CA TRP A 140 -0.35 -2.47 -3.40
C TRP A 140 0.53 -2.63 -4.64
N ASN A 141 0.17 -3.58 -5.52
CA ASN A 141 0.97 -3.98 -6.67
C ASN A 141 0.15 -3.92 -7.97
N PRO A 142 0.07 -2.75 -8.64
CA PRO A 142 -0.67 -2.61 -9.89
C PRO A 142 0.07 -3.18 -11.11
N SER A 143 1.38 -3.41 -11.00
CA SER A 143 2.21 -3.96 -12.07
C SER A 143 3.50 -4.54 -11.51
N GLU A 144 4.13 -5.44 -12.27
CA GLU A 144 5.40 -6.06 -11.88
C GLU A 144 6.46 -5.02 -11.53
N GLY A 145 7.07 -5.14 -10.34
CA GLY A 145 8.07 -4.21 -9.83
C GLY A 145 7.53 -2.83 -9.42
N VAL A 146 6.20 -2.62 -9.43
CA VAL A 146 5.56 -1.38 -8.96
C VAL A 146 4.89 -1.66 -7.63
N TYR A 147 5.39 -1.05 -6.57
CA TYR A 147 4.79 -1.15 -5.24
C TYR A 147 4.53 0.24 -4.68
N ILE A 148 3.30 0.44 -4.18
CA ILE A 148 2.84 1.66 -3.56
C ILE A 148 2.23 1.29 -2.21
N ASP A 149 2.74 1.89 -1.15
CA ASP A 149 2.25 1.67 0.20
C ASP A 149 1.00 2.52 0.42
N PHE A 150 -0.13 1.86 0.63
CA PHE A 150 -1.43 2.48 0.80
C PHE A 150 -1.86 2.47 2.27
N TYR A 151 -2.30 3.63 2.76
CA TYR A 151 -2.80 3.83 4.12
C TYR A 151 -4.26 4.27 4.10
N ASN A 152 -5.14 3.47 4.68
CA ASN A 152 -6.56 3.83 4.92
C ASN A 152 -6.73 4.26 6.37
N LEU A 153 -7.23 5.45 6.66
CA LEU A 153 -7.43 5.91 8.04
C LEU A 153 -8.80 6.52 8.29
N HIS A 154 -9.24 6.45 9.54
CA HIS A 154 -10.35 7.25 10.07
C HIS A 154 -9.94 7.79 11.44
N ALA A 155 -9.55 9.07 11.49
CA ALA A 155 -9.06 9.73 12.69
C ALA A 155 -10.20 10.22 13.60
N ASP A 156 -9.87 10.58 14.83
CA ASP A 156 -10.81 11.04 15.85
C ASP A 156 -11.71 12.21 15.38
N ALA A 157 -13.04 12.02 15.51
CA ALA A 157 -14.06 12.98 15.08
C ALA A 157 -14.37 14.03 16.15
N GLY A 158 -15.09 15.10 15.77
CA GLY A 158 -15.45 16.17 16.71
C GLY A 158 -14.43 17.31 16.82
N THR A 159 -14.80 18.35 17.58
CA THR A 159 -14.02 19.59 17.70
C THR A 159 -13.90 20.09 19.15
N GLU A 160 -14.09 19.22 20.14
CA GLU A 160 -13.69 19.54 21.50
C GLU A 160 -12.18 19.36 21.68
N ASP A 161 -11.59 19.99 22.70
CA ASP A 161 -10.15 19.97 22.94
C ASP A 161 -9.57 18.53 23.02
N GLY A 162 -10.37 17.59 23.55
CA GLY A 162 -10.01 16.17 23.62
C GLY A 162 -9.91 15.51 22.25
N ASP A 163 -10.89 15.78 21.38
CA ASP A 163 -10.97 15.26 20.02
C ASP A 163 -9.81 15.78 19.16
N GLU A 164 -9.54 17.08 19.25
CA GLU A 164 -8.42 17.72 18.55
C GLU A 164 -7.06 17.16 19.01
N THR A 165 -6.91 16.88 20.31
CA THR A 165 -5.70 16.25 20.86
C THR A 165 -5.53 14.83 20.31
N ALA A 166 -6.60 14.02 20.34
CA ALA A 166 -6.57 12.65 19.86
C ALA A 166 -6.31 12.58 18.34
N ARG A 167 -7.02 13.37 17.54
CA ARG A 167 -6.84 13.46 16.08
C ARG A 167 -5.41 13.85 15.71
N ASN A 168 -4.83 14.86 16.36
CA ASN A 168 -3.44 15.23 16.12
C ASN A 168 -2.47 14.08 16.43
N ALA A 169 -2.71 13.32 17.51
CA ALA A 169 -1.92 12.15 17.84
C ALA A 169 -2.10 11.00 16.84
N ASN A 170 -3.31 10.78 16.31
CA ASN A 170 -3.57 9.76 15.28
C ASN A 170 -2.77 10.03 14.01
N LEU A 171 -2.79 11.26 13.51
CA LEU A 171 -2.06 11.62 12.29
C LEU A 171 -0.54 11.54 12.49
N GLN A 172 -0.05 11.88 13.68
CA GLN A 172 1.35 11.63 14.05
C GLN A 172 1.68 10.13 14.08
N GLN A 173 0.80 9.28 14.62
CA GLN A 173 1.01 7.83 14.66
C GLN A 173 1.14 7.23 13.24
N VAL A 174 0.34 7.71 12.27
CA VAL A 174 0.49 7.30 10.86
C VAL A 174 1.84 7.77 10.30
N ALA A 175 2.24 8.99 10.58
CA ALA A 175 3.52 9.53 10.11
C ALA A 175 4.74 8.75 10.63
N ASP A 176 4.71 8.37 11.91
CA ASP A 176 5.75 7.56 12.53
C ASP A 176 5.77 6.12 11.96
N TYR A 177 4.59 5.57 11.63
CA TYR A 177 4.48 4.28 10.97
C TYR A 177 5.09 4.33 9.55
N ILE A 178 4.85 5.40 8.78
CA ILE A 178 5.44 5.61 7.45
C ILE A 178 6.97 5.68 7.52
N ASP A 179 7.52 6.36 8.52
CA ASP A 179 8.98 6.44 8.70
C ASP A 179 9.62 5.07 9.01
N THR A 180 8.83 4.13 9.53
CA THR A 180 9.26 2.77 9.86
C THR A 180 9.04 1.79 8.70
N TRP A 181 7.82 1.76 8.12
CA TRP A 181 7.37 0.70 7.22
C TRP A 181 7.38 1.07 5.74
N SER A 182 7.57 2.35 5.43
CA SER A 182 7.53 2.89 4.07
C SER A 182 8.78 3.68 3.69
N THR A 183 9.87 3.50 4.44
CA THR A 183 11.17 4.07 4.06
C THR A 183 11.57 3.56 2.68
N GLY A 184 11.83 4.49 1.75
CA GLY A 184 12.19 4.17 0.37
C GLY A 184 11.03 3.78 -0.54
N ASN A 185 9.80 3.66 -0.04
CA ASN A 185 8.64 3.28 -0.85
C ASN A 185 7.81 4.50 -1.29
N ALA A 186 7.09 4.34 -2.39
CA ALA A 186 6.04 5.27 -2.78
C ALA A 186 4.87 5.10 -1.80
N VAL A 187 4.19 6.18 -1.46
CA VAL A 187 3.14 6.17 -0.42
C VAL A 187 1.93 6.93 -0.92
N VAL A 188 0.75 6.40 -0.65
CA VAL A 188 -0.55 7.08 -0.77
C VAL A 188 -1.31 6.91 0.55
N ILE A 189 -1.74 8.03 1.13
CA ILE A 189 -2.67 8.07 2.25
C ILE A 189 -4.03 8.48 1.70
N MET A 190 -5.07 7.72 2.03
CA MET A 190 -6.46 8.08 1.79
C MET A 190 -7.24 7.88 3.08
N GLY A 191 -8.09 8.84 3.43
CA GLY A 191 -9.03 8.60 4.51
C GLY A 191 -9.72 9.84 5.03
N ASP A 192 -10.69 9.58 5.90
CA ASP A 192 -11.31 10.59 6.73
C ASP A 192 -10.34 11.01 7.83
N THR A 193 -9.61 12.10 7.60
CA THR A 193 -8.64 12.63 8.56
C THR A 193 -9.30 13.41 9.68
N ASN A 194 -10.62 13.63 9.62
CA ASN A 194 -11.39 14.57 10.43
C ASN A 194 -10.79 16.00 10.53
N SER A 195 -9.82 16.31 9.66
CA SER A 195 -8.98 17.49 9.75
C SER A 195 -9.24 18.46 8.61
N ARG A 196 -9.20 19.76 8.93
CA ARG A 196 -9.20 20.85 7.95
C ARG A 196 -7.97 21.72 8.17
N TYR A 197 -7.26 22.07 7.10
CA TYR A 197 -6.12 22.98 7.15
C TYR A 197 -6.52 24.36 7.70
N THR A 198 -7.75 24.80 7.45
CA THR A 198 -8.28 26.07 8.00
C THR A 198 -8.55 26.01 9.50
N ARG A 199 -8.80 24.84 10.09
CA ARG A 199 -9.02 24.69 11.54
C ARG A 199 -7.70 24.86 12.30
N SER A 200 -7.65 25.80 13.23
CA SER A 200 -6.39 26.17 13.91
C SER A 200 -5.79 25.05 14.77
N ALA A 201 -6.64 24.20 15.33
CA ALA A 201 -6.23 23.11 16.20
C ALA A 201 -5.85 21.82 15.45
N ASP A 202 -6.22 21.69 14.17
CA ASP A 202 -5.84 20.55 13.32
C ASP A 202 -4.40 20.73 12.82
N THR A 203 -3.46 20.60 13.75
CA THR A 203 -2.03 20.76 13.48
C THR A 203 -1.42 19.49 12.89
N GLY A 204 -1.98 18.32 13.21
CA GLY A 204 -1.49 17.00 12.85
C GLY A 204 -1.47 16.75 11.35
N ILE A 205 -2.44 17.24 10.56
CA ILE A 205 -2.46 16.99 9.11
C ILE A 205 -1.20 17.47 8.37
N ARG A 206 -0.50 18.46 8.95
CA ARG A 206 0.72 19.04 8.37
C ARG A 206 1.95 18.15 8.55
N VAL A 207 1.91 17.15 9.44
CA VAL A 207 3.06 16.26 9.69
C VAL A 207 3.40 15.46 8.45
N PHE A 208 2.41 15.05 7.66
CA PHE A 208 2.62 14.28 6.43
C PHE A 208 3.52 15.03 5.44
N LYS A 209 3.36 16.35 5.34
CA LYS A 209 4.27 17.19 4.56
C LYS A 209 5.63 17.36 5.23
N SER A 210 5.67 17.74 6.50
CA SER A 210 6.93 18.13 7.15
C SER A 210 7.85 16.97 7.52
N GLN A 211 7.29 15.80 7.82
CA GLN A 211 8.01 14.60 8.26
C GLN A 211 8.16 13.61 7.11
N ASN A 212 7.06 13.23 6.46
CA ASN A 212 7.09 12.18 5.44
C ASN A 212 7.25 12.71 4.00
N ASN A 213 7.32 14.03 3.79
CA ASN A 213 7.45 14.65 2.47
C ASN A 213 6.32 14.25 1.51
N LEU A 214 5.10 14.14 2.02
CA LEU A 214 3.88 13.90 1.24
C LEU A 214 3.29 15.23 0.76
N THR A 215 2.66 15.17 -0.41
CA THR A 215 1.87 16.26 -0.98
C THR A 215 0.40 15.88 -0.93
N ASP A 216 -0.43 16.77 -0.37
CA ASP A 216 -1.89 16.66 -0.47
C ASP A 216 -2.35 17.02 -1.89
N VAL A 217 -3.10 16.13 -2.53
CA VAL A 217 -3.53 16.25 -3.93
C VAL A 217 -4.44 17.46 -4.13
N TRP A 218 -5.39 17.69 -3.21
CA TRP A 218 -6.28 18.85 -3.27
C TRP A 218 -5.49 20.15 -3.17
N VAL A 219 -4.50 20.19 -2.28
CA VAL A 219 -3.64 21.37 -2.15
C VAL A 219 -2.81 21.61 -3.41
N GLU A 220 -2.25 20.54 -3.99
CA GLU A 220 -1.45 20.63 -5.21
C GLU A 220 -2.27 21.15 -6.40
N LEU A 221 -3.40 20.52 -6.67
CA LEU A 221 -4.16 20.73 -7.90
C LEU A 221 -5.16 21.89 -7.78
N GLU A 222 -5.92 21.96 -6.68
CA GLU A 222 -7.04 22.92 -6.53
C GLU A 222 -6.62 24.21 -5.81
N MET A 223 -5.60 24.14 -4.95
CA MET A 223 -5.09 25.30 -4.20
C MET A 223 -3.75 25.82 -4.73
N GLY A 224 -3.29 25.33 -5.90
CA GLY A 224 -2.06 25.79 -6.55
C GLY A 224 -0.79 25.57 -5.72
N GLY A 225 -0.76 24.50 -4.93
CA GLY A 225 0.34 24.15 -4.01
C GLY A 225 0.40 24.99 -2.73
N VAL A 226 -0.57 25.86 -2.48
CA VAL A 226 -0.59 26.75 -1.31
C VAL A 226 -1.55 26.19 -0.26
N TYR A 227 -0.98 25.71 0.84
CA TYR A 227 -1.74 25.20 1.97
C TYR A 227 -2.57 26.31 2.63
N PRO A 228 -3.86 26.07 2.94
CA PRO A 228 -4.66 27.05 3.69
C PRO A 228 -4.03 27.45 5.03
N THR A 229 -4.24 28.71 5.40
CA THR A 229 -3.73 29.25 6.66
C THR A 229 -4.60 28.78 7.83
N ALA A 230 -3.97 28.20 8.85
CA ALA A 230 -4.64 27.81 10.08
C ALA A 230 -5.31 29.01 10.76
N GLY A 231 -6.60 28.87 11.13
CA GLY A 231 -7.41 29.94 11.72
C GLY A 231 -8.01 30.93 10.71
N ALA A 232 -7.86 30.71 9.41
CA ALA A 232 -8.60 31.45 8.39
C ALA A 232 -10.09 31.04 8.37
N ASP A 233 -10.90 31.79 7.62
CA ASP A 233 -12.31 31.46 7.42
C ASP A 233 -12.45 30.03 6.86
N SER A 234 -13.48 29.32 7.33
CA SER A 234 -13.75 27.95 6.93
C SER A 234 -14.05 27.86 5.44
N LEU A 235 -13.44 26.89 4.76
CA LEU A 235 -13.69 26.58 3.36
C LEU A 235 -14.66 25.40 3.19
N MET A 236 -15.53 25.12 4.17
CA MET A 236 -16.40 23.94 4.17
C MET A 236 -17.18 23.72 2.86
N CYS A 237 -17.23 22.46 2.44
CA CYS A 237 -18.00 22.01 1.29
C CYS A 237 -19.47 21.74 1.64
N ASP A 238 -20.33 21.88 0.62
CA ASP A 238 -21.65 21.23 0.58
C ASP A 238 -21.49 19.72 0.30
N ASN A 239 -22.56 18.93 0.46
CA ASN A 239 -22.58 17.52 0.07
C ASN A 239 -23.87 17.20 -0.75
N PRO A 240 -23.77 16.83 -2.04
CA PRO A 240 -22.53 16.69 -2.80
C PRO A 240 -21.93 18.06 -3.14
N SER A 241 -20.61 18.15 -3.21
CA SER A 241 -19.89 19.36 -3.62
C SER A 241 -19.65 19.36 -5.11
N THR A 242 -20.00 20.46 -5.77
CA THR A 242 -19.56 20.79 -7.14
C THR A 242 -18.42 21.81 -7.15
N ASN A 243 -17.94 22.20 -5.98
CA ASN A 243 -16.85 23.16 -5.80
C ASN A 243 -15.58 22.43 -5.36
N GLU A 244 -14.61 22.30 -6.25
CA GLU A 244 -13.34 21.60 -5.93
C GLU A 244 -12.42 22.43 -5.03
N THR A 245 -12.67 23.73 -4.85
CA THR A 245 -11.86 24.62 -4.00
C THR A 245 -12.34 24.73 -2.54
N CYS A 246 -13.46 24.08 -2.20
CA CYS A 246 -13.86 23.91 -0.81
C CYS A 246 -13.07 22.76 -0.15
N GLU A 247 -13.11 22.70 1.18
CA GLU A 247 -12.34 21.78 2.00
C GLU A 247 -13.24 20.77 2.74
N THR A 248 -13.07 19.48 2.42
CA THR A 248 -13.57 18.34 3.20
C THR A 248 -12.54 17.86 4.23
N VAL A 249 -12.94 16.91 5.07
CA VAL A 249 -12.04 16.22 6.02
C VAL A 249 -11.37 14.98 5.42
N ASP A 250 -11.92 14.46 4.32
CA ASP A 250 -11.37 13.36 3.54
C ASP A 250 -10.19 13.85 2.70
N LYS A 251 -9.00 13.26 2.91
CA LYS A 251 -7.77 13.70 2.24
C LYS A 251 -7.13 12.57 1.44
N VAL A 252 -6.47 12.94 0.35
CA VAL A 252 -5.57 12.07 -0.40
C VAL A 252 -4.20 12.73 -0.46
N LEU A 253 -3.18 12.07 0.08
CA LEU A 253 -1.81 12.55 0.09
C LEU A 253 -0.88 11.52 -0.51
N TYR A 254 0.18 11.95 -1.21
CA TYR A 254 1.07 11.01 -1.88
C TYR A 254 2.53 11.47 -1.96
N ARG A 255 3.43 10.51 -2.22
CA ARG A 255 4.80 10.72 -2.68
C ARG A 255 5.25 9.53 -3.54
N GLY A 256 6.15 9.79 -4.49
CA GLY A 256 6.88 8.73 -5.20
C GLY A 256 8.06 8.15 -4.41
N SER A 257 8.88 7.35 -5.07
CA SER A 257 10.13 6.76 -4.56
C SER A 257 11.26 6.85 -5.58
N GLY A 258 12.43 6.30 -5.23
CA GLY A 258 13.54 6.14 -6.19
C GLY A 258 13.27 5.13 -7.30
N VAL A 259 12.26 4.26 -7.15
CA VAL A 259 11.86 3.25 -8.15
C VAL A 259 10.60 3.69 -8.92
N VAL A 260 9.63 4.29 -8.24
CA VAL A 260 8.33 4.67 -8.79
C VAL A 260 8.15 6.17 -8.69
N THR A 261 8.16 6.87 -9.82
CA THR A 261 7.62 8.23 -9.89
C THR A 261 6.10 8.12 -9.88
N LEU A 262 5.44 8.86 -8.99
CA LEU A 262 3.99 8.93 -8.86
C LEU A 262 3.56 10.39 -9.06
N ALA A 263 2.47 10.63 -9.76
CA ALA A 263 1.87 11.95 -9.96
C ALA A 263 0.35 11.87 -9.88
N ALA A 264 -0.27 12.84 -9.21
CA ALA A 264 -1.72 13.04 -9.28
C ALA A 264 -2.06 13.82 -10.55
N ASP A 265 -2.86 13.23 -11.43
CA ASP A 265 -3.27 13.79 -12.71
C ASP A 265 -4.58 14.60 -12.58
N SER A 266 -5.44 14.27 -11.61
CA SER A 266 -6.72 14.94 -11.36
C SER A 266 -7.15 14.85 -9.89
N PHE A 267 -8.09 15.70 -9.49
CA PHE A 267 -8.79 15.64 -8.21
C PHE A 267 -10.28 15.90 -8.47
N ARG A 268 -11.17 15.16 -7.80
CA ARG A 268 -12.62 15.42 -7.87
C ARG A 268 -13.32 15.03 -6.56
N TYR A 269 -14.23 15.89 -6.10
CA TYR A 269 -15.28 15.46 -5.17
C TYR A 269 -16.36 14.75 -5.98
N ASP A 270 -16.40 13.42 -5.91
CA ASP A 270 -17.15 12.57 -6.84
C ASP A 270 -18.61 12.34 -6.43
N GLY A 271 -19.18 13.22 -5.59
CA GLY A 271 -20.47 12.99 -4.94
C GLY A 271 -21.66 12.86 -5.89
N GLU A 272 -21.63 13.51 -7.05
CA GLU A 272 -22.74 13.44 -8.04
C GLU A 272 -22.87 12.06 -8.72
N GLU A 273 -21.83 11.22 -8.67
CA GLU A 273 -21.87 9.84 -9.18
C GLU A 273 -22.49 8.86 -8.16
N PHE A 274 -22.58 9.25 -6.88
CA PHE A 274 -23.07 8.40 -5.79
C PHE A 274 -24.36 8.92 -5.18
N LEU A 275 -25.39 9.02 -6.02
CA LEU A 275 -26.71 9.49 -5.63
C LEU A 275 -27.73 8.36 -5.62
N ASN A 276 -28.69 8.45 -4.71
CA ASN A 276 -29.73 7.46 -4.54
C ASN A 276 -30.66 7.42 -5.77
N THR A 277 -30.93 6.23 -6.29
CA THR A 277 -31.81 6.01 -7.45
C THR A 277 -33.24 5.59 -7.07
N ASN A 278 -33.53 5.37 -5.79
CA ASN A 278 -34.87 5.09 -5.30
C ASN A 278 -35.77 6.31 -5.59
N PRO A 279 -36.93 6.14 -6.25
CA PRO A 279 -37.85 7.25 -6.55
C PRO A 279 -38.28 8.11 -5.35
N GLU A 280 -38.23 7.57 -4.11
CA GLU A 280 -38.53 8.33 -2.89
C GLU A 280 -37.42 9.31 -2.50
N TYR A 281 -36.16 8.97 -2.78
CA TYR A 281 -34.95 9.69 -2.37
C TYR A 281 -34.09 10.08 -3.58
N LEU A 282 -34.69 10.16 -4.77
CA LEU A 282 -33.97 10.29 -6.03
C LEU A 282 -33.09 11.53 -6.05
N GLY A 283 -31.78 11.33 -6.17
CA GLY A 283 -30.79 12.41 -6.20
C GLY A 283 -30.25 12.82 -4.83
N ASP A 284 -30.71 12.19 -3.75
CA ASP A 284 -30.11 12.37 -2.41
C ASP A 284 -28.76 11.64 -2.32
N VAL A 285 -27.88 12.09 -1.44
CA VAL A 285 -26.58 11.45 -1.22
C VAL A 285 -26.72 10.08 -0.56
N LEU A 286 -25.76 9.18 -0.81
CA LEU A 286 -25.69 7.86 -0.17
C LEU A 286 -24.85 7.84 1.12
N SER A 287 -24.05 8.89 1.32
CA SER A 287 -23.19 9.12 2.49
C SER A 287 -23.16 10.60 2.84
N ASP A 288 -22.93 10.93 4.09
CA ASP A 288 -22.71 12.31 4.58
C ASP A 288 -21.34 12.89 4.19
N HIS A 289 -20.49 12.08 3.55
CA HIS A 289 -19.20 12.51 3.00
C HIS A 289 -19.21 12.63 1.48
N ASN A 290 -18.40 13.56 0.97
CA ASN A 290 -18.06 13.60 -0.45
C ASN A 290 -16.95 12.57 -0.73
N PRO A 291 -17.13 11.61 -1.64
CA PRO A 291 -16.04 10.76 -2.08
C PRO A 291 -14.95 11.60 -2.76
N VAL A 292 -13.68 11.28 -2.51
CA VAL A 292 -12.54 11.95 -3.15
C VAL A 292 -11.93 10.99 -4.16
N LEU A 293 -12.05 11.32 -5.44
CA LEU A 293 -11.46 10.58 -6.56
C LEU A 293 -10.18 11.27 -7.05
N VAL A 294 -9.14 10.48 -7.25
CA VAL A 294 -7.87 10.94 -7.83
C VAL A 294 -7.46 9.99 -8.95
N ASP A 295 -7.16 10.54 -10.13
CA ASP A 295 -6.42 9.83 -11.17
C ASP A 295 -4.92 9.95 -10.88
N PHE A 296 -4.20 8.84 -10.83
CA PHE A 296 -2.76 8.81 -10.71
C PHE A 296 -2.10 8.30 -11.98
N SER A 297 -0.90 8.81 -12.27
CA SER A 297 0.04 8.20 -13.20
C SER A 297 1.32 7.77 -12.49
N TRP A 298 1.91 6.66 -12.94
CA TRP A 298 3.19 6.17 -12.42
C TRP A 298 4.16 5.85 -13.56
N THR A 299 5.46 5.94 -13.25
CA THR A 299 6.54 5.54 -14.17
C THR A 299 7.71 4.96 -13.38
N LEU A 300 8.25 3.85 -13.86
CA LEU A 300 9.41 3.19 -13.29
C LEU A 300 10.73 3.88 -13.67
N SER A 301 11.64 3.99 -12.71
CA SER A 301 12.83 4.84 -12.73
C SER A 301 13.74 4.89 -13.97
N SER A 302 14.22 3.86 -14.66
CA SER A 302 15.24 3.84 -15.75
C SER A 302 16.68 3.69 -15.27
N SER A 303 16.96 4.01 -14.00
CA SER A 303 18.22 3.65 -13.35
C SER A 303 18.02 2.62 -12.24
N LEU A 304 16.81 2.53 -11.67
CA LEU A 304 16.45 1.63 -10.57
C LEU A 304 15.15 0.87 -10.86
N ARG A 305 15.09 -0.37 -10.37
CA ARG A 305 13.93 -1.27 -10.41
C ARG A 305 13.89 -2.08 -9.12
N GLN A 306 12.79 -2.78 -8.89
CA GLN A 306 12.69 -3.78 -7.84
C GLN A 306 12.05 -5.05 -8.40
N SER A 307 12.36 -6.19 -7.79
CA SER A 307 11.67 -7.45 -8.05
C SER A 307 10.33 -7.53 -7.32
N GLU A 308 9.55 -8.56 -7.62
CA GLU A 308 8.47 -9.00 -6.72
C GLU A 308 9.03 -9.51 -5.38
N PHE A 309 8.19 -9.52 -4.34
CA PHE A 309 8.54 -10.09 -3.03
C PHE A 309 8.44 -11.62 -3.00
N SER A 310 9.31 -12.24 -2.20
CA SER A 310 9.27 -13.66 -1.87
C SER A 310 9.27 -13.84 -0.35
N GLY A 311 8.43 -14.72 0.18
CA GLY A 311 8.31 -14.96 1.63
C GLY A 311 7.04 -14.37 2.23
N GLY A 312 7.06 -14.03 3.53
CA GLY A 312 5.86 -13.59 4.27
C GLY A 312 6.12 -12.44 5.27
N PRO A 313 5.09 -11.64 5.61
CA PRO A 313 5.22 -10.44 6.42
C PRO A 313 5.30 -10.72 7.91
N HIS A 314 6.45 -11.15 8.40
CA HIS A 314 6.60 -11.64 9.77
C HIS A 314 7.80 -11.06 10.53
N GLY A 315 8.50 -10.08 9.94
CA GLY A 315 9.72 -9.49 10.49
C GLY A 315 9.65 -7.96 10.55
N ASP A 316 10.77 -7.34 10.89
CA ASP A 316 10.97 -5.90 10.86
C ASP A 316 11.29 -5.45 9.42
N TRP A 317 10.76 -4.31 9.00
CA TRP A 317 10.98 -3.79 7.65
C TRP A 317 12.41 -3.28 7.46
N PHE A 318 13.00 -3.61 6.32
CA PHE A 318 14.24 -3.00 5.83
C PHE A 318 14.16 -2.66 4.34
N ASN A 319 14.89 -1.62 3.94
CA ASN A 319 15.01 -1.22 2.54
C ASN A 319 16.35 -0.51 2.29
N ASP A 320 17.20 -1.08 1.44
CA ASP A 320 18.51 -0.51 1.12
C ASP A 320 18.43 0.67 0.14
N LEU A 321 17.30 0.83 -0.57
CA LEU A 321 17.13 1.80 -1.65
C LEU A 321 17.54 3.24 -1.27
N PRO A 322 17.16 3.78 -0.09
CA PRO A 322 17.56 5.14 0.31
C PRO A 322 19.06 5.33 0.52
N SER A 323 19.80 4.23 0.72
CA SER A 323 21.22 4.23 1.03
C SER A 323 22.09 3.90 -0.19
N LEU A 324 21.49 3.63 -1.35
CA LEU A 324 22.25 3.35 -2.57
C LEU A 324 22.94 4.61 -3.12
N PRO A 325 24.23 4.51 -3.51
CA PRO A 325 24.88 5.56 -4.29
C PRO A 325 24.26 5.69 -5.68
N ALA A 326 24.57 6.76 -6.40
CA ALA A 326 23.99 7.03 -7.73
C ALA A 326 24.35 5.99 -8.81
N SER A 327 25.42 5.21 -8.62
CA SER A 327 25.86 4.17 -9.55
C SER A 327 26.37 2.96 -8.76
N PRO A 328 25.46 2.20 -8.12
CA PRO A 328 25.83 1.12 -7.23
C PRO A 328 26.36 -0.07 -8.03
N VAL A 329 27.45 -0.67 -7.56
CA VAL A 329 28.04 -1.88 -8.16
C VAL A 329 28.39 -2.85 -7.04
N ALA A 330 27.75 -4.02 -7.02
CA ALA A 330 28.03 -5.08 -6.06
C ALA A 330 29.45 -5.63 -6.23
N SER A 331 30.16 -5.84 -5.11
CA SER A 331 31.53 -6.36 -5.07
C SER A 331 31.64 -7.68 -4.30
N VAL A 332 30.86 -7.86 -3.24
CA VAL A 332 30.83 -9.10 -2.44
C VAL A 332 29.40 -9.44 -2.06
N LEU A 333 29.02 -10.70 -2.30
CA LEU A 333 27.78 -11.28 -1.79
C LEU A 333 28.11 -12.17 -0.59
N THR A 334 27.31 -12.10 0.47
CA THR A 334 27.44 -12.99 1.62
C THR A 334 26.06 -13.45 2.08
N PHE A 335 25.84 -14.76 2.14
CA PHE A 335 24.60 -15.35 2.64
C PHE A 335 24.88 -16.22 3.85
N ARG A 336 23.92 -16.30 4.77
CA ARG A 336 23.95 -17.24 5.89
C ARG A 336 22.73 -18.14 5.80
N GLY A 337 22.95 -19.45 5.94
CA GLY A 337 21.83 -20.39 5.92
C GLY A 337 22.17 -21.74 6.55
N ALA A 338 21.12 -22.44 6.95
CA ALA A 338 21.13 -23.86 7.30
C ALA A 338 19.83 -24.52 6.81
N ASP A 339 18.89 -24.78 7.72
CA ASP A 339 17.55 -25.26 7.34
C ASP A 339 16.74 -24.17 6.62
N ARG A 340 17.03 -22.90 6.91
CA ARG A 340 16.41 -21.71 6.32
C ARG A 340 17.47 -20.69 5.90
N LEU A 341 17.05 -19.60 5.26
CA LEU A 341 17.92 -18.46 4.96
C LEU A 341 17.95 -17.55 6.18
N ASP A 342 19.08 -17.56 6.90
CA ASP A 342 19.26 -16.80 8.14
C ASP A 342 19.57 -15.32 7.87
N ALA A 343 20.41 -15.01 6.87
CA ALA A 343 20.80 -13.64 6.57
C ALA A 343 21.29 -13.43 5.13
N VAL A 344 21.17 -12.20 4.65
CA VAL A 344 21.74 -11.72 3.38
C VAL A 344 22.57 -10.47 3.61
N ALA A 345 23.67 -10.35 2.89
CA ALA A 345 24.53 -9.18 2.92
C ALA A 345 25.19 -8.94 1.56
N LEU A 346 25.40 -7.66 1.24
CA LEU A 346 25.99 -7.20 0.00
C LEU A 346 26.91 -6.00 0.28
N GLU A 347 28.12 -6.06 -0.26
CA GLU A 347 29.06 -4.94 -0.27
C GLU A 347 29.10 -4.34 -1.67
N LEU A 348 29.11 -3.01 -1.75
CA LEU A 348 29.32 -2.25 -2.98
C LEU A 348 30.81 -1.92 -3.15
N THR A 349 31.22 -1.65 -4.39
CA THR A 349 32.62 -1.28 -4.71
C THR A 349 33.11 0.00 -4.02
N ASP A 350 32.21 0.87 -3.53
CA ASP A 350 32.54 2.07 -2.77
C ASP A 350 32.70 1.82 -1.25
N GLY A 351 32.49 0.58 -0.80
CA GLY A 351 32.57 0.17 0.60
C GLY A 351 31.25 0.28 1.37
N THR A 352 30.16 0.69 0.74
CA THR A 352 28.81 0.62 1.34
C THR A 352 28.43 -0.85 1.56
N THR A 353 27.91 -1.17 2.75
CA THR A 353 27.54 -2.55 3.12
C THR A 353 26.11 -2.60 3.60
N PHE A 354 25.35 -3.58 3.11
CA PHE A 354 24.01 -3.94 3.58
C PHE A 354 24.06 -5.31 4.23
N SER A 355 23.33 -5.50 5.33
CA SER A 355 23.22 -6.78 6.03
C SER A 355 21.90 -6.86 6.77
N HIS A 356 21.14 -7.91 6.48
CA HIS A 356 19.80 -8.17 7.01
C HIS A 356 19.70 -9.63 7.47
N GLY A 357 18.89 -9.89 8.47
CA GLY A 357 18.69 -11.19 9.11
C GLY A 357 19.58 -11.43 10.32
N GLY A 358 19.51 -12.66 10.83
CA GLY A 358 20.13 -13.04 12.08
C GLY A 358 21.56 -13.56 11.99
N THR A 359 22.06 -14.02 13.13
CA THR A 359 23.44 -14.58 13.25
C THR A 359 23.51 -16.10 13.07
N GLY A 360 22.36 -16.73 12.81
CA GLY A 360 22.24 -18.17 12.60
C GLY A 360 22.95 -18.67 11.33
N GLY A 361 22.73 -19.94 11.02
CA GLY A 361 23.31 -20.60 9.84
C GLY A 361 24.83 -20.56 9.74
N THR A 362 25.34 -20.97 8.57
CA THR A 362 26.75 -20.83 8.20
C THR A 362 26.89 -19.78 7.09
N ALA A 363 27.84 -18.86 7.26
CA ALA A 363 28.14 -17.86 6.25
C ALA A 363 28.94 -18.45 5.08
N VAL A 364 28.55 -18.06 3.88
CA VAL A 364 29.27 -18.27 2.62
C VAL A 364 29.33 -16.96 1.86
N SER A 365 30.43 -16.72 1.14
CA SER A 365 30.65 -15.46 0.41
C SER A 365 31.21 -15.70 -0.98
N LEU A 366 30.89 -14.78 -1.89
CA LEU A 366 31.42 -14.70 -3.24
C LEU A 366 31.90 -13.28 -3.52
N THR A 367 33.19 -13.12 -3.81
CA THR A 367 33.74 -11.86 -4.33
C THR A 367 33.59 -11.83 -5.85
N LEU A 368 32.97 -10.78 -6.37
CA LEU A 368 32.73 -10.58 -7.79
C LEU A 368 34.00 -10.09 -8.48
N GLY A 369 34.28 -10.64 -9.67
CA GLY A 369 35.34 -10.16 -10.54
C GLY A 369 35.06 -8.78 -11.14
N ALA A 370 36.08 -8.17 -11.73
CA ALA A 370 35.90 -6.89 -12.43
C ALA A 370 34.92 -7.04 -13.61
N GLY A 371 33.84 -6.24 -13.60
CA GLY A 371 32.78 -6.30 -14.61
C GLY A 371 31.84 -7.51 -14.47
N GLU A 372 31.95 -8.26 -13.38
CA GLU A 372 30.99 -9.30 -13.02
C GLU A 372 29.80 -8.66 -12.30
N HIS A 373 28.59 -9.11 -12.66
CA HIS A 373 27.34 -8.57 -12.12
C HIS A 373 26.51 -9.71 -11.55
N TRP A 374 25.80 -9.46 -10.45
CA TRP A 374 24.79 -10.39 -9.96
C TRP A 374 23.50 -10.20 -10.77
N THR A 375 23.14 -11.20 -11.59
CA THR A 375 22.06 -11.06 -12.59
C THR A 375 20.82 -11.87 -12.27
N GLN A 376 20.92 -12.93 -11.45
CA GLN A 376 19.78 -13.78 -11.13
C GLN A 376 19.82 -14.25 -9.68
N ALA A 377 18.64 -14.32 -9.05
CA ALA A 377 18.44 -14.86 -7.71
C ALA A 377 17.31 -15.90 -7.74
N GLU A 378 17.54 -17.09 -7.19
CA GLU A 378 16.50 -18.08 -6.96
C GLU A 378 16.23 -18.16 -5.45
N LEU A 379 14.99 -17.86 -5.05
CA LEU A 379 14.51 -17.99 -3.68
C LEU A 379 13.57 -19.16 -3.58
N CYS A 380 13.70 -19.97 -2.53
CA CYS A 380 12.73 -21.01 -2.22
C CYS A 380 12.07 -20.75 -0.88
N THR A 381 10.74 -20.86 -0.83
CA THR A 381 9.94 -20.57 0.36
C THR A 381 9.38 -21.84 1.00
N GLY A 382 9.05 -21.74 2.28
CA GLY A 382 8.43 -22.82 3.04
C GLY A 382 7.70 -22.31 4.28
N LEU A 383 6.92 -23.19 4.91
CA LEU A 383 6.26 -22.90 6.18
C LEU A 383 7.15 -23.30 7.36
N TYR A 384 7.33 -22.38 8.30
CA TYR A 384 7.94 -22.64 9.60
C TYR A 384 7.10 -21.97 10.69
N ASN A 385 6.67 -22.74 11.69
CA ASN A 385 5.77 -22.25 12.76
C ASN A 385 4.53 -21.50 12.22
N SER A 386 3.94 -22.01 11.14
CA SER A 386 2.78 -21.43 10.44
C SER A 386 3.04 -20.09 9.72
N HIS A 387 4.29 -19.65 9.63
CA HIS A 387 4.71 -18.46 8.89
C HIS A 387 5.44 -18.86 7.60
N THR A 388 5.17 -18.16 6.51
CA THR A 388 5.89 -18.36 5.24
C THR A 388 7.23 -17.61 5.32
N ARG A 389 8.33 -18.28 4.98
CA ARG A 389 9.69 -17.73 5.06
C ARG A 389 10.55 -18.12 3.87
N ASN A 390 11.66 -17.41 3.68
CA ASN A 390 12.70 -17.82 2.74
C ASN A 390 13.58 -18.91 3.37
N PHE A 391 13.65 -20.05 2.71
CA PHE A 391 14.44 -21.21 3.14
C PHE A 391 15.79 -21.29 2.44
N TYR A 392 15.90 -20.70 1.25
CA TYR A 392 17.06 -20.81 0.39
C TYR A 392 17.19 -19.58 -0.50
N LEU A 393 18.44 -19.19 -0.77
CA LEU A 393 18.80 -18.22 -1.79
C LEU A 393 19.98 -18.76 -2.59
N LYS A 394 19.89 -18.63 -3.92
CA LYS A 394 20.98 -18.84 -4.87
C LYS A 394 21.17 -17.63 -5.75
N ALA A 395 22.36 -17.04 -5.71
CA ALA A 395 22.81 -16.03 -6.66
C ALA A 395 23.50 -16.69 -7.86
N THR A 396 23.22 -16.19 -9.06
CA THR A 396 23.96 -16.49 -10.29
C THR A 396 24.46 -15.19 -10.91
N THR A 397 25.74 -15.13 -11.27
CA THR A 397 26.38 -13.94 -11.84
C THR A 397 26.51 -14.00 -13.36
N SER A 398 26.83 -12.87 -13.98
CA SER A 398 27.13 -12.76 -15.41
C SER A 398 28.34 -13.59 -15.85
N ALA A 399 29.23 -13.97 -14.92
CA ALA A 399 30.36 -14.87 -15.18
C ALA A 399 29.99 -16.36 -15.01
N GLY A 400 28.76 -16.68 -14.63
CA GLY A 400 28.29 -18.04 -14.35
C GLY A 400 28.71 -18.56 -12.98
N ASN A 401 29.22 -17.70 -12.09
CA ASN A 401 29.51 -18.08 -10.71
C ASN A 401 28.20 -18.17 -9.91
N VAL A 402 28.21 -19.03 -8.90
CA VAL A 402 27.05 -19.29 -8.04
C VAL A 402 27.43 -19.15 -6.57
N LEU A 403 26.56 -18.54 -5.77
CA LEU A 403 26.60 -18.55 -4.32
C LEU A 403 25.23 -19.00 -3.80
N GLU A 404 25.18 -19.94 -2.87
CA GLU A 404 23.92 -20.44 -2.32
C GLU A 404 23.98 -20.66 -0.82
N ALA A 405 22.87 -20.43 -0.12
CA ALA A 405 22.73 -20.72 1.31
C ALA A 405 21.30 -21.14 1.65
N GLY A 406 21.17 -21.91 2.74
CA GLY A 406 19.89 -22.47 3.17
C GLY A 406 19.59 -23.82 2.51
N THR A 407 18.35 -24.30 2.65
CA THR A 407 17.91 -25.59 2.11
C THR A 407 16.76 -25.38 1.12
N ALA A 408 17.00 -25.70 -0.15
CA ALA A 408 15.99 -25.56 -1.19
C ALA A 408 14.72 -26.38 -0.88
N THR A 409 13.56 -25.79 -1.14
CA THR A 409 12.25 -26.44 -1.02
C THR A 409 11.69 -26.78 -2.42
N SER A 410 10.47 -27.29 -2.49
CA SER A 410 9.79 -27.49 -3.78
C SER A 410 9.21 -26.21 -4.38
N ASN A 411 9.15 -25.11 -3.61
CA ASN A 411 8.52 -23.86 -3.99
C ASN A 411 9.59 -22.82 -4.22
N CYS A 412 10.12 -22.75 -5.44
CA CYS A 412 11.18 -21.83 -5.80
C CYS A 412 10.73 -20.89 -6.91
N THR A 413 11.16 -19.63 -6.80
CA THR A 413 10.95 -18.59 -7.82
C THR A 413 12.30 -18.01 -8.19
N THR A 414 12.52 -17.84 -9.50
CA THR A 414 13.73 -17.22 -10.03
C THR A 414 13.44 -15.79 -10.47
N PHE A 415 14.20 -14.85 -9.91
CA PHE A 415 14.19 -13.43 -10.23
C PHE A 415 15.40 -13.13 -11.12
N THR A 416 15.16 -12.53 -12.28
CA THR A 416 16.22 -12.18 -13.24
C THR A 416 16.20 -10.69 -13.46
N ALA A 417 17.35 -10.03 -13.29
CA ALA A 417 17.48 -8.63 -13.64
C ALA A 417 17.43 -8.49 -15.17
N ASP A 418 16.73 -7.47 -15.65
CA ASP A 418 16.65 -7.16 -17.09
C ASP A 418 18.04 -6.93 -17.69
N ASP A 419 18.16 -7.08 -19.02
CA ASP A 419 19.39 -6.76 -19.74
C ASP A 419 19.89 -5.35 -19.41
N GLY A 420 21.13 -5.25 -18.94
CA GLY A 420 21.75 -3.99 -18.51
C GLY A 420 21.47 -3.59 -17.05
N TYR A 421 20.76 -4.42 -16.28
CA TYR A 421 20.53 -4.26 -14.84
C TYR A 421 21.18 -5.38 -14.03
N ALA A 422 21.64 -5.04 -12.82
CA ALA A 422 22.19 -5.98 -11.85
C ALA A 422 21.52 -5.81 -10.48
N ILE A 423 21.51 -6.88 -9.69
CA ILE A 423 21.10 -6.83 -8.29
C ILE A 423 22.17 -6.12 -7.46
N VAL A 424 21.75 -5.09 -6.71
CA VAL A 424 22.64 -4.20 -5.95
C VAL A 424 22.22 -3.96 -4.51
N GLY A 425 21.11 -4.55 -4.07
CA GLY A 425 20.61 -4.39 -2.71
C GLY A 425 19.32 -5.16 -2.50
N TYR A 426 18.75 -5.00 -1.31
CA TYR A 426 17.60 -5.75 -0.85
C TYR A 426 16.52 -4.84 -0.26
N MET A 427 15.31 -5.36 -0.18
CA MET A 427 14.24 -4.86 0.69
C MET A 427 13.35 -6.02 1.13
N GLY A 428 12.64 -5.87 2.24
CA GLY A 428 11.80 -6.95 2.76
C GLY A 428 11.63 -6.88 4.27
N GLN A 429 11.48 -8.05 4.88
CA GLN A 429 11.27 -8.18 6.31
C GLN A 429 12.18 -9.27 6.88
N ASP A 430 12.84 -8.96 7.99
CA ASP A 430 13.80 -9.86 8.65
C ASP A 430 13.61 -9.93 10.17
N GLY A 431 14.38 -10.82 10.79
CA GLY A 431 14.48 -10.95 12.23
C GLY A 431 15.65 -11.89 12.53
N ASP A 432 15.38 -13.00 13.22
CA ASP A 432 16.37 -14.07 13.34
C ASP A 432 16.71 -14.72 11.97
N GLU A 433 15.81 -14.60 10.99
CA GLU A 433 15.89 -15.17 9.64
C GLU A 433 15.30 -14.19 8.61
N ILE A 434 15.43 -14.50 7.31
CA ILE A 434 14.81 -13.69 6.24
C ILE A 434 13.36 -14.18 6.01
N ASP A 435 12.40 -13.42 6.53
CA ASP A 435 10.97 -13.73 6.39
C ASP A 435 10.45 -13.34 5.00
N GLN A 436 10.79 -12.15 4.50
CA GLN A 436 10.41 -11.64 3.17
C GLN A 436 11.61 -10.97 2.50
N LEU A 437 11.76 -11.14 1.17
CA LEU A 437 12.85 -10.56 0.40
C LEU A 437 12.41 -10.18 -1.02
N ALA A 438 12.82 -8.99 -1.45
CA ALA A 438 12.86 -8.54 -2.83
C ALA A 438 14.25 -7.96 -3.11
N PHE A 439 14.57 -7.81 -4.39
CA PHE A 439 15.85 -7.33 -4.88
C PHE A 439 15.71 -5.94 -5.49
N ILE A 440 16.70 -5.09 -5.24
CA ILE A 440 16.84 -3.82 -5.95
C ILE A 440 17.76 -4.04 -7.14
N TYR A 441 17.32 -3.64 -8.33
CA TYR A 441 18.14 -3.66 -9.53
C TYR A 441 18.60 -2.25 -9.90
N ALA A 442 19.84 -2.12 -10.37
CA ALA A 442 20.38 -0.89 -10.92
C ALA A 442 21.03 -1.11 -12.29
N ALA A 443 20.95 -0.09 -13.15
CA ALA A 443 21.60 -0.11 -14.46
C ALA A 443 23.13 -0.02 -14.34
N TYR A 444 23.88 -0.74 -15.18
CA TYR A 444 25.36 -0.77 -15.18
C TYR A 444 26.03 -0.52 -16.54
#